data_AF-W4P9R4-F1
#
_entry.id   AF-W4P9R4-F1
#
_cell.length_a   1.000
_cell.length_b   1.000
_cell.length_c   1.000
_cell.angle_alpha   90.00
_cell.angle_beta   90.00
_cell.angle_gamma   90.00
#
_symmetry.space_group_name_H-M   'P 1'
#
loop_
_entity.id
_entity.type
_entity.pdbx_description
1 polymer ?
#
loop_
_entity_poly.entity_id
_entity_poly.type
_entity_poly.pdbx_seq_one_letter_code
_entity_poly.pdbx_strand_id
1 'polypeptide(L)' 'MQPCREVGSLKAAIKDAILDGVIPNEYEAAHAFMMQKAKKMGLKAVKE' A
#
# COMPACT_ATOMS: atom_id res chain seq x y z
N MET A 1 8.04 -12.79 14.22
CA MET A 1 8.52 -11.81 13.21
C MET A 1 7.31 -10.98 12.80
N GLN A 2 7.34 -9.69 13.10
CA GLN A 2 6.16 -8.83 13.06
C GLN A 2 5.83 -8.41 11.61
N PRO A 3 4.54 -8.22 11.26
CA PRO A 3 4.06 -7.81 9.93
C PRO A 3 4.51 -6.40 9.48
N CYS A 4 5.50 -5.80 10.14
CA CYS A 4 5.90 -4.40 9.96
C CYS A 4 6.64 -4.13 8.64
N ARG A 5 7.36 -5.11 8.08
CA ARG A 5 8.17 -4.91 6.86
C ARG A 5 7.32 -4.71 5.61
N GLU A 6 6.25 -5.50 5.51
CA GLU A 6 5.31 -5.46 4.40
C GLU A 6 4.48 -4.17 4.41
N VAL A 7 4.00 -3.74 5.58
CA VAL A 7 3.30 -2.45 5.74
C VAL A 7 4.20 -1.27 5.39
N GLY A 8 5.47 -1.30 5.80
CA GLY A 8 6.46 -0.28 5.42
C GLY A 8 6.66 -0.20 3.90
N SER A 9 6.75 -1.36 3.24
CA SER A 9 6.90 -1.45 1.78
C SER A 9 5.66 -0.91 1.03
N LEU A 10 4.46 -1.18 1.55
CA LEU A 10 3.21 -0.63 1.02
C LEU A 10 3.15 0.89 1.12
N LYS A 11 3.47 1.46 2.29
CA LYS A 11 3.49 2.91 2.49
C LYS A 11 4.52 3.61 1.62
N ALA A 12 5.72 3.04 1.50
CA ALA A 12 6.75 3.58 0.61
C ALA A 12 6.25 3.59 -0.85
N ALA A 13 5.71 2.45 -1.31
CA ALA A 13 5.18 2.34 -2.67
C ALA A 13 4.06 3.33 -2.99
N ILE A 14 3.16 3.61 -2.04
CA ILE A 14 2.10 4.62 -2.22
C ILE A 14 2.72 6.01 -2.32
N LYS A 15 3.69 6.33 -1.45
CA LYS A 15 4.35 7.63 -1.42
C LYS A 15 5.13 7.90 -2.70
N ASP A 16 5.91 6.92 -3.17
CA ASP A 16 6.58 6.98 -4.48
C ASP A 16 5.56 7.16 -5.60
N ALA A 17 4.48 6.37 -5.63
CA ALA A 17 3.46 6.49 -6.66
C ALA A 17 2.76 7.87 -6.70
N ILE A 18 2.61 8.54 -5.54
CA ILE A 18 2.08 9.92 -5.48
C ILE A 18 3.13 10.93 -5.98
N LEU A 19 4.40 10.76 -5.60
CA LEU A 19 5.50 11.66 -6.00
C LEU A 19 5.85 11.55 -7.48
N ASP A 20 5.82 10.34 -8.04
CA ASP A 20 5.98 10.06 -9.48
C ASP A 20 4.73 10.45 -10.30
N GLY A 21 3.63 10.81 -9.65
CA GLY A 21 2.37 11.15 -10.32
C GLY A 21 1.64 9.95 -10.94
N VAL A 22 1.96 8.73 -10.52
CA VAL A 22 1.28 7.49 -10.95
C VAL A 22 -0.15 7.42 -10.39
N ILE A 23 -0.34 7.86 -9.15
CA ILE A 23 -1.65 7.97 -8.50
C ILE A 23 -1.86 9.39 -7.96
N PRO A 24 -3.09 9.92 -7.98
CA PRO A 24 -3.38 11.21 -7.38
C PRO A 24 -3.19 11.16 -5.86
N ASN A 25 -2.89 12.32 -5.25
CA ASN A 25 -2.74 12.48 -3.80
C ASN A 25 -4.10 12.46 -3.08
N GLU A 26 -4.88 11.41 -3.32
CA GLU A 26 -6.20 11.20 -2.75
C GLU A 26 -6.25 9.87 -1.99
N TYR A 27 -7.00 9.87 -0.90
CA TYR A 27 -7.13 8.71 -0.02
C TYR A 27 -7.63 7.48 -0.77
N GLU A 28 -8.62 7.65 -1.66
CA GLU A 28 -9.22 6.54 -2.41
C GLU A 28 -8.21 5.86 -3.35
N ALA A 29 -7.44 6.66 -4.09
CA ALA A 29 -6.41 6.16 -5.01
C ALA A 29 -5.26 5.47 -4.27
N ALA A 30 -4.79 6.08 -3.17
CA ALA A 30 -3.79 5.50 -2.28
C ALA A 30 -4.26 4.17 -1.68
N HIS A 31 -5.52 4.11 -1.21
CA HIS A 31 -6.10 2.91 -0.62
C HIS A 31 -6.30 1.79 -1.66
N ALA A 32 -6.76 2.12 -2.86
CA ALA A 32 -6.90 1.17 -3.96
C ALA A 32 -5.53 0.59 -4.39
N PHE A 33 -4.51 1.43 -4.49
CA PHE A 33 -3.14 1.01 -4.81
C PHE A 33 -2.54 0.12 -3.71
N MET A 34 -2.74 0.51 -2.45
CA MET A 34 -2.37 -0.29 -1.27
C MET A 34 -3.03 -1.67 -1.32
N MET A 35 -4.35 -1.73 -1.52
CA MET A 35 -5.11 -2.98 -1.59
C MET A 35 -4.64 -3.87 -2.73
N GLN A 36 -4.40 -3.29 -3.92
CA GLN A 36 -3.92 -4.05 -5.08
C GLN A 36 -2.54 -4.66 -4.82
N LYS A 37 -1.64 -3.88 -4.19
CA LYS A 37 -0.28 -4.32 -3.88
C LYS A 37 -0.23 -5.31 -2.71
N ALA A 38 -1.08 -5.12 -1.70
CA ALA A 38 -1.27 -6.08 -0.60
C ALA A 38 -1.80 -7.43 -1.13
N LYS A 39 -2.78 -7.40 -2.04
CA LYS A 39 -3.32 -8.60 -2.69
C LYS A 39 -2.26 -9.34 -3.51
N LYS A 40 -1.41 -8.61 -4.25
CA LYS A 40 -0.25 -9.19 -4.98
C LYS A 40 0.80 -9.81 -4.06
N MET A 41 0.99 -9.24 -2.87
CA MET A 41 1.90 -9.76 -1.85
C MET A 41 1.28 -10.90 -1.02
N GLY A 42 0.00 -11.25 -1.23
CA GLY A 42 -0.69 -12.27 -0.43
C GLY A 42 -1.04 -11.82 0.99
N LEU A 43 -0.90 -10.53 1.28
CA LEU A 43 -1.26 -9.93 2.57
C LEU A 43 -2.77 -9.89 2.72
N LYS A 44 -3.28 -10.66 3.68
CA LYS A 44 -4.67 -10.56 4.12
C LYS A 44 -4.74 -9.57 5.27
N ALA A 45 -5.67 -8.62 5.20
CA ALA A 45 -5.99 -7.78 6.35
C ALA A 45 -6.37 -8.69 7.52
N VAL A 46 -5.50 -8.75 8.53
CA VAL A 46 -5.80 -9.44 9.78
C VAL A 46 -6.81 -8.52 10.47
N LYS A 47 -8.09 -8.88 10.41
CA LYS A 47 -9.10 -8.31 11.29
C LYS A 47 -8.77 -8.83 12.68
N GLU A 48 -8.23 -7.98 13.53
CA GLU A 48 -8.30 -8.14 14.99
C GLU A 48 -9.69 -7.70 15.47
#